data_AF-A0AAU5JV90-F1
#
_entry.id   AF-A0AAU5JV90-F1
#
_cell.length_a   1.000
_cell.length_b   1.000
_cell.length_c   1.000
_cell.angle_alpha   90.00
_cell.angle_beta   90.00
_cell.angle_gamma   90.00
#
_symmetry.space_group_name_H-M   'P 1'
#
loop_
_entity.id
_entity.type
_entity.pdbx_description
1 polymer ?
#
loop_
_entity_poly.entity_id
_entity_poly.type
_entity_poly.pdbx_seq_one_letter_code
_entity_poly.pdbx_strand_id
1 'polypeptide(L)'
;MQNQGTRLLRAAEAFRGARAYRRQMAFRDDLATQLHTIAPGIARVHLTPVTTDVDGTPRRQTLVNLLNSIGYTVEAPIGAHRAARRLLVDAFPAADWDRPLIYNVGTGYLMDNVPTAPAALGTDTAPEVTA
;
A
#
# COMPACT_ATOMS: atom_id res chain seq x y z
N MET A 1 40.14 -21.16 -22.78
CA MET A 1 40.42 -20.70 -21.39
C MET A 1 39.49 -19.54 -20.97
N GLN A 2 38.17 -19.61 -21.19
CA GLN A 2 37.22 -18.49 -21.00
C GLN A 2 36.02 -18.78 -20.07
N ASN A 3 36.08 -19.81 -19.20
CA ASN A 3 34.90 -20.29 -18.46
C ASN A 3 34.82 -19.90 -16.97
N GLN A 4 35.84 -19.22 -16.43
CA GLN A 4 35.87 -18.81 -15.01
C GLN A 4 35.27 -17.41 -14.77
N GLY A 5 35.53 -16.43 -15.64
CA GLY A 5 35.02 -15.05 -15.48
C GLY A 5 33.48 -14.95 -15.55
N THR A 6 32.86 -15.66 -16.50
CA THR A 6 31.39 -15.64 -16.70
C THR A 6 30.64 -16.30 -15.55
N ARG A 7 31.20 -17.34 -14.91
CA ARG A 7 30.60 -18.01 -13.74
C ARG A 7 30.64 -17.13 -12.49
N LEU A 8 31.73 -16.40 -12.27
CA LEU A 8 31.87 -15.49 -11.13
C LEU A 8 30.88 -14.32 -11.22
N LEU A 9 30.63 -13.78 -12.41
CA LEU A 9 29.66 -12.71 -12.63
C LEU A 9 28.22 -13.16 -12.29
N ARG A 10 27.82 -14.36 -12.73
CA ARG A 10 26.50 -14.95 -12.45
C ARG A 10 26.28 -15.25 -10.97
N ALA A 11 27.32 -15.75 -10.28
CA ALA A 11 27.24 -15.97 -8.84
C ALA A 11 27.04 -14.65 -8.07
N ALA A 12 27.75 -13.57 -8.44
CA ALA A 12 27.59 -12.26 -7.83
C ALA A 12 26.19 -11.65 -8.05
N GLU A 13 25.59 -11.84 -9.23
CA GLU A 13 24.20 -11.48 -9.51
C GLU A 13 23.22 -12.25 -8.62
N ALA A 14 23.39 -13.58 -8.50
CA ALA A 14 22.57 -14.41 -7.64
C ALA A 14 22.69 -14.00 -6.16
N PHE A 15 23.90 -13.70 -5.68
CA PHE A 15 24.11 -13.22 -4.31
C PHE A 15 23.51 -11.83 -4.07
N ARG A 16 23.60 -10.92 -5.05
CA ARG A 16 22.93 -9.61 -4.99
C ARG A 16 21.41 -9.79 -4.92
N GLY A 17 20.84 -10.65 -5.76
CA GLY A 17 19.42 -11.01 -5.71
C GLY A 17 19.01 -11.58 -4.36
N ALA A 18 19.77 -12.53 -3.82
CA ALA A 18 19.50 -13.14 -2.51
C ALA A 18 19.64 -12.15 -1.35
N ARG A 19 20.60 -11.21 -1.41
CA ARG A 19 20.76 -10.15 -0.40
C ARG A 19 19.63 -9.14 -0.47
N ALA A 20 19.25 -8.70 -1.67
CA ALA A 20 18.13 -7.79 -1.88
C ALA A 20 16.83 -8.42 -1.37
N TYR A 21 16.59 -9.69 -1.70
CA TYR A 21 15.44 -10.44 -1.21
C TYR A 21 15.39 -10.53 0.31
N ARG A 22 16.51 -10.90 0.96
CA ARG A 22 16.58 -10.95 2.43
C ARG A 22 16.33 -9.60 3.08
N ARG A 23 16.88 -8.52 2.50
CA ARG A 23 16.64 -7.16 2.99
C ARG A 23 15.17 -6.79 2.88
N GLN A 24 14.53 -7.14 1.76
CA GLN A 24 13.09 -6.92 1.57
C GLN A 24 12.25 -7.69 2.58
N MET A 25 12.59 -8.96 2.84
CA MET A 25 11.88 -9.78 3.84
C MET A 25 12.04 -9.21 5.25
N ALA A 26 13.26 -8.84 5.65
CA ALA A 26 13.50 -8.23 6.96
C ALA A 26 12.75 -6.91 7.13
N PHE A 27 12.73 -6.07 6.10
CA PHE A 27 11.95 -4.83 6.09
C PHE A 27 10.44 -5.10 6.22
N ARG A 28 9.91 -6.06 5.47
CA ARG A 28 8.50 -6.48 5.57
C ARG A 28 8.17 -6.96 6.99
N ASP A 29 9.00 -7.83 7.54
CA ASP A 29 8.75 -8.47 8.84
C ASP A 29 8.82 -7.47 10.00
N ASP A 30 9.74 -6.51 9.92
CA ASP A 30 9.82 -5.38 10.85
C ASP A 30 8.55 -4.52 10.77
N LEU A 31 8.15 -4.12 9.55
CA LEU A 31 6.96 -3.29 9.34
C LEU A 31 5.67 -4.01 9.78
N ALA A 32 5.57 -5.32 9.53
CA ALA A 32 4.47 -6.16 10.00
C ALA A 32 4.42 -6.23 11.53
N THR A 33 5.57 -6.37 12.18
CA THR A 33 5.68 -6.37 13.65
C THR A 33 5.21 -5.04 14.23
N GLN A 34 5.70 -3.92 13.71
CA GLN A 34 5.33 -2.59 14.17
C GLN A 34 3.83 -2.30 13.97
N LEU A 35 3.26 -2.69 12.82
CA LEU A 35 1.82 -2.58 12.58
C LEU A 35 1.01 -3.45 13.55
N HIS A 36 1.46 -4.68 13.83
CA HIS A 36 0.80 -5.54 14.82
C HIS A 36 0.80 -4.91 16.23
N THR A 37 1.90 -4.24 16.62
CA THR A 37 1.96 -3.49 17.88
C THR A 37 1.01 -2.28 17.89
N ILE A 38 0.83 -1.60 16.76
CA ILE A 38 -0.10 -0.45 16.65
C ILE A 38 -1.55 -0.89 16.80
N ALA A 39 -1.96 -1.92 16.07
CA ALA A 39 -3.23 -2.59 16.30
C ALA A 39 -3.13 -4.06 15.87
N PRO A 40 -3.41 -5.02 16.76
CA PRO A 40 -3.42 -6.43 16.42
C PRO A 40 -4.46 -6.75 15.32
N GLY A 41 -4.09 -7.63 14.38
CA GLY A 41 -5.00 -8.12 13.35
C GLY A 41 -5.03 -7.30 12.06
N ILE A 42 -4.25 -6.22 11.94
CA ILE A 42 -4.08 -5.51 10.66
C ILE A 42 -3.46 -6.45 9.62
N ALA A 43 -4.12 -6.57 8.47
CA ALA A 43 -3.59 -7.23 7.27
C ALA A 43 -3.43 -6.25 6.09
N ARG A 44 -4.24 -5.18 6.04
CA ARG A 44 -4.17 -4.13 5.03
C ARG A 44 -4.37 -2.76 5.65
N VAL A 45 -3.67 -1.76 5.12
CA VAL A 45 -3.87 -0.36 5.48
C VAL A 45 -4.25 0.40 4.22
N HIS A 46 -5.46 0.93 4.17
CA HIS A 46 -5.91 1.80 3.08
C HIS A 46 -5.66 3.25 3.47
N LEU A 47 -5.04 4.01 2.57
CA LEU A 47 -4.78 5.43 2.74
C LEU A 47 -5.49 6.17 1.61
N THR A 48 -6.52 6.94 1.94
CA THR A 48 -7.29 7.69 0.96
C THR A 48 -7.17 9.19 1.24
N PRO A 49 -6.53 9.97 0.36
CA PRO A 49 -6.55 11.42 0.49
C PRO A 49 -7.99 11.92 0.26
N VAL A 50 -8.46 12.75 1.18
CA VAL A 50 -9.80 13.34 1.16
C VAL A 50 -9.68 14.84 1.36
N THR A 51 -10.54 15.60 0.70
CA THR A 51 -10.69 17.04 0.95
C THR A 51 -11.88 17.22 1.89
N THR A 52 -11.62 17.80 3.05
CA THR A 52 -12.65 18.11 4.06
C THR A 52 -12.81 19.61 4.15
N ASP A 53 -14.05 20.09 4.19
CA ASP A 53 -14.37 21.48 4.44
C ASP A 53 -15.22 21.60 5.72
N VAL A 54 -14.54 21.57 6.88
CA VAL A 54 -15.20 21.57 8.20
C VAL A 54 -15.48 23.00 8.70
N ASP A 55 -14.63 23.96 8.33
CA ASP A 55 -14.65 25.33 8.84
C ASP A 55 -14.78 26.39 7.71
N GLY A 56 -15.21 26.01 6.50
CA GLY A 56 -15.23 26.88 5.31
C GLY A 56 -13.84 27.05 4.66
N THR A 57 -12.86 26.25 5.06
CA THR A 57 -11.54 26.18 4.44
C THR A 57 -11.25 24.73 4.02
N PRO A 58 -11.10 24.46 2.72
CA PRO A 58 -10.70 23.15 2.23
C PRO A 58 -9.36 22.72 2.83
N ARG A 59 -9.38 21.64 3.61
CA ARG A 59 -8.19 21.00 4.15
C ARG A 59 -8.06 19.61 3.57
N ARG A 60 -6.86 19.26 3.13
CA ARG A 60 -6.56 17.90 2.71
C ARG A 60 -6.19 17.07 3.94
N GLN A 61 -6.86 15.94 4.08
CA GLN A 61 -6.57 14.93 5.09
C GLN A 61 -6.38 13.57 4.42
N THR A 62 -5.82 12.62 5.16
CA THR A 62 -5.76 11.22 4.71
C THR A 62 -6.64 10.41 5.64
N LEU A 63 -7.71 9.83 5.10
CA LEU A 63 -8.46 8.78 5.78
C LEU A 63 -7.62 7.51 5.78
N VAL A 64 -7.46 6.90 6.96
CA VAL A 64 -6.71 5.67 7.15
C VAL A 64 -7.70 4.61 7.61
N ASN A 65 -7.81 3.52 6.87
CA ASN A 65 -8.60 2.37 7.28
C ASN A 65 -7.67 1.19 7.53
N LEU A 66 -7.74 0.65 8.75
CA LEU A 66 -7.03 -0.54 9.17
C LEU A 66 -7.95 -1.73 8.94
N LEU A 67 -7.57 -2.66 8.07
CA LEU A 67 -8.41 -3.80 7.71
C LEU A 67 -7.75 -5.13 8.09
N ASN A 68 -8.55 -6.08 8.54
CA ASN A 68 -8.11 -7.46 8.77
C ASN A 68 -8.01 -8.25 7.45
N SER A 69 -7.63 -9.52 7.54
CA SER A 69 -7.41 -10.38 6.36
C SER A 69 -8.67 -10.62 5.53
N ILE A 70 -9.85 -10.47 6.13
CA ILE A 70 -11.17 -10.67 5.50
C ILE A 70 -11.69 -9.34 4.92
N GLY A 71 -11.04 -8.20 5.24
CA GLY A 71 -11.41 -6.88 4.74
C GLY A 71 -12.32 -6.07 5.68
N TYR A 72 -12.58 -6.55 6.90
CA TYR A 72 -13.30 -5.77 7.91
C TYR A 72 -12.37 -4.80 8.62
N THR A 73 -12.92 -3.66 9.04
CA THR A 73 -12.20 -2.67 9.84
C THR A 73 -11.76 -3.27 11.17
N VAL A 74 -10.50 -3.07 11.51
CA VAL A 74 -9.94 -3.31 12.84
C VAL A 74 -10.34 -2.14 13.72
N GLU A 75 -11.04 -2.43 14.81
CA GLU A 75 -11.37 -1.43 15.82
C GLU A 75 -10.09 -0.96 16.52
N ALA A 76 -9.78 0.33 16.37
CA ALA A 76 -8.57 0.92 16.91
C ALA A 76 -8.76 2.41 17.19
N PRO A 77 -8.13 2.96 18.23
CA PRO A 77 -8.24 4.37 18.57
C PRO A 77 -7.62 5.26 17.47
N ILE A 78 -8.05 6.51 17.38
CA ILE A 78 -7.55 7.48 16.38
C ILE A 78 -6.02 7.61 16.35
N GLY A 79 -5.36 7.43 17.50
CA GLY A 79 -3.90 7.41 17.61
C GLY A 79 -3.24 6.28 16.81
N ALA A 80 -3.87 5.10 16.75
CA ALA A 80 -3.37 3.96 15.99
C ALA A 80 -3.42 4.23 14.48
N HIS A 81 -4.50 4.83 13.99
CA HIS A 81 -4.63 5.24 12.58
C HIS A 81 -3.55 6.25 12.18
N ARG A 82 -3.29 7.25 13.04
CA ARG A 82 -2.22 8.23 12.84
C ARG A 82 -0.83 7.59 12.87
N ALA A 83 -0.59 6.69 13.83
CA ALA A 83 0.68 5.97 13.96
C ALA A 83 0.96 5.09 12.73
N ALA A 84 -0.05 4.34 12.25
CA ALA A 84 0.07 3.51 11.05
C ALA A 84 0.40 4.35 9.82
N ARG A 85 -0.28 5.50 9.62
CA ARG A 85 0.06 6.42 8.53
C ARG A 85 1.48 6.93 8.62
N ARG A 86 1.90 7.39 9.81
CA ARG A 86 3.26 7.91 10.01
C ARG A 86 4.31 6.84 9.70
N LEU A 87 4.12 5.63 10.22
CA LEU A 87 5.00 4.50 9.97
C LEU A 87 5.16 4.22 8.46
N LEU A 88 4.05 4.23 7.70
CA LEU A 88 4.11 4.00 6.25
C LEU A 88 4.73 5.17 5.48
N VAL A 89 4.51 6.42 5.90
CA VAL A 89 5.17 7.60 5.31
C VAL A 89 6.68 7.55 5.52
N ASP A 90 7.11 7.20 6.73
CA ASP A 90 8.53 7.09 7.07
C ASP A 90 9.19 5.92 6.32
N ALA A 91 8.46 4.81 6.13
CA ALA A 91 8.96 3.61 5.44
C ALA A 91 9.01 3.75 3.90
N PHE A 92 8.13 4.57 3.31
CA PHE A 92 8.02 4.76 1.86
C PHE A 92 8.10 6.25 1.47
N PRO A 93 9.25 6.92 1.67
CA PRO A 93 9.36 8.36 1.47
C PRO A 93 9.16 8.82 0.02
N ALA A 94 9.33 7.92 -0.95
CA ALA A 94 9.18 8.21 -2.38
C ALA A 94 7.76 7.96 -2.92
N ALA A 95 6.81 7.52 -2.08
CA ALA A 95 5.45 7.25 -2.51
C ALA A 95 4.65 8.53 -2.79
N ASP A 96 3.76 8.46 -3.77
CA ASP A 96 2.82 9.53 -4.08
C ASP A 96 1.62 9.47 -3.12
N TRP A 97 1.75 10.13 -1.96
CA TRP A 97 0.72 10.20 -0.92
C TRP A 97 -0.53 10.98 -1.34
N ASP A 98 -0.50 11.56 -2.53
CA ASP A 98 -1.61 12.32 -3.08
C ASP A 98 -2.64 11.43 -3.78
N ARG A 99 -2.35 10.13 -3.88
CA ARG A 99 -3.22 9.11 -4.45
C ARG A 99 -3.77 8.17 -3.37
N PRO A 100 -4.91 7.51 -3.63
CA PRO A 100 -5.34 6.38 -2.83
C PRO A 100 -4.28 5.28 -2.91
N LEU A 101 -3.83 4.78 -1.76
CA LEU A 101 -2.83 3.72 -1.65
C LEU A 101 -3.33 2.60 -0.74
N ILE A 102 -2.84 1.39 -0.96
CA ILE A 102 -3.03 0.23 -0.10
C ILE A 102 -1.69 -0.41 0.22
N TYR A 103 -1.43 -0.58 1.52
CA TYR A 103 -0.32 -1.40 2.01
C TYR A 103 -0.85 -2.78 2.41
N ASN A 104 -0.21 -3.84 1.91
CA ASN A 104 -0.50 -5.22 2.29
C ASN A 104 0.60 -5.75 3.20
N VAL A 105 0.24 -6.09 4.45
CA VAL A 105 1.18 -6.53 5.48
C VAL A 105 1.88 -7.84 5.11
N GLY A 106 1.16 -8.78 4.48
CA GLY A 106 1.68 -10.10 4.13
C GLY A 106 2.70 -10.07 2.98
N THR A 107 2.54 -9.15 2.03
CA THR A 107 3.46 -9.02 0.88
C THR A 107 4.51 -7.94 1.08
N GLY A 108 4.25 -6.94 1.94
CA GLY A 108 5.12 -5.77 2.11
C GLY A 108 5.01 -4.76 0.97
N TYR A 109 4.00 -4.87 0.11
CA TYR A 109 3.82 -3.96 -1.02
C TYR A 109 2.86 -2.83 -0.69
N LEU A 110 3.28 -1.62 -1.06
CA LEU A 110 2.45 -0.42 -1.16
C LEU A 110 2.06 -0.26 -2.63
N MET A 111 0.77 -0.19 -2.91
CA MET A 111 0.22 -0.17 -4.28
C MET A 111 -0.85 0.89 -4.40
N ASP A 112 -1.12 1.33 -5.63
CA ASP A 112 -2.27 2.20 -5.92
C ASP A 112 -3.58 1.49 -5.56
N ASN A 113 -4.45 2.21 -4.85
CA ASN A 113 -5.80 1.77 -4.51
C ASN A 113 -6.83 2.53 -5.37
N VAL A 114 -6.57 2.61 -6.67
CA VAL A 114 -7.51 3.17 -7.64
C VAL A 114 -8.37 2.02 -8.14
N PRO A 115 -9.71 2.12 -8.09
CA PRO A 115 -10.57 1.15 -8.74
C PRO A 115 -10.19 1.05 -10.21
N THR A 116 -9.74 -0.11 -10.66
CA THR A 116 -9.67 -0.38 -12.11
C THR A 116 -11.11 -0.35 -12.59
N ALA A 117 -11.50 0.70 -13.31
CA ALA A 117 -12.81 0.74 -13.95
C ALA A 117 -12.97 -0.55 -14.77
N PRO A 118 -14.13 -1.24 -14.71
CA PRO A 118 -14.41 -2.30 -15.65
C PRO A 118 -14.22 -1.72 -17.05
N ALA A 119 -13.46 -2.40 -17.91
CA ALA A 119 -13.34 -2.00 -19.31
C ALA A 119 -14.76 -1.85 -19.87
N ALA A 120 -15.18 -0.62 -20.14
CA ALA A 120 -16.50 -0.24 -20.62
C ALA A 120 -17.65 -1.10 -20.06
N LEU A 121 -18.24 -0.69 -18.93
CA LEU A 121 -19.69 -0.89 -18.79
C LEU A 121 -20.31 -0.19 -20.01
N GLY A 122 -20.74 -0.97 -21.00
CA GLY A 122 -21.31 -0.49 -22.26
C GLY A 122 -22.62 0.25 -22.05
N THR A 123 -22.55 1.42 -21.42
CA THR A 123 -23.64 2.39 -21.34
C THR A 123 -23.49 3.36 -22.50
N ASP A 124 -23.47 2.82 -23.71
CA ASP A 124 -23.72 3.61 -24.90
C ASP A 124 -25.04 3.13 -25.49
N THR A 125 -25.97 4.09 -25.59
CA THR A 125 -27.26 4.01 -26.27
C THR A 125 -28.37 3.13 -25.65
N ALA A 126 -29.16 3.71 -24.74
CA ALA A 126 -30.59 3.45 -24.71
C ALA A 126 -31.29 4.72 -25.25
N PRO A 127 -32.12 4.64 -26.30
CA PRO A 127 -32.82 5.83 -26.79
C PRO A 127 -33.80 6.33 -25.73
N GLU A 128 -33.75 7.63 -25.49
CA GLU A 128 -34.72 8.36 -24.68
C GLU A 128 -36.12 8.18 -25.32
N VAL A 129 -37.01 7.45 -24.63
CA VAL A 129 -38.41 7.34 -25.03
C VAL A 129 -39.12 8.58 -24.54
N THR A 130 -39.28 9.57 -25.42
CA THR A 130 -40.17 10.70 -25.18
C THR A 130 -41.62 10.20 -25.29
N ALA A 131 -42.41 10.47 -24.25
CA ALA A 131 -43.83 10.15 -24.15
C ALA A 131 -44.70 11.03 -25.06
#